data_AF-A0A5D6WJ12-F1
#
_entry.id   AF-A0A5D6WJ12-F1
#
_cell.length_a   1.000
_cell.length_b   1.000
_cell.length_c   1.000
_cell.angle_alpha   90.00
_cell.angle_beta   90.00
_cell.angle_gamma   90.00
#
_symmetry.space_group_name_H-M   'P 1'
#
loop_
_entity.id
_entity.type
_entity.pdbx_description
1 polymer ?
#
loop_
_entity_poly.entity_id
_entity_poly.type
_entity_poly.pdbx_seq_one_letter_code
_entity_poly.pdbx_strand_id
1 'polypeptide(L)' 'MFIVKKNSEMMNKTFRLPVDLIERLTQVAQSQEVSVNNLVQQCCEYALGDMAGGGKPETKQRK' A
#
# COMPACT_ATOMS: atom_id res chain seq x y z
N MET A 1 26.61 14.75 -2.61
CA MET A 1 26.50 13.73 -1.54
C MET A 1 25.41 12.75 -1.96
N PHE A 2 25.77 11.49 -2.29
CA PHE A 2 24.78 10.46 -2.61
C PHE A 2 24.18 9.94 -1.29
N ILE A 3 22.90 10.20 -1.05
CA ILE A 3 22.18 9.66 0.11
C ILE A 3 21.51 8.37 -0.33
N VAL A 4 22.09 7.24 0.03
CA VAL A 4 21.47 5.93 -0.16
C VAL A 4 20.29 5.83 0.80
N LYS A 5 19.07 6.01 0.28
CA LYS A 5 17.85 5.68 1.04
C LYS A 5 17.90 4.18 1.35
N LYS A 6 17.83 3.81 2.62
CA LYS A 6 17.64 2.39 3.02
C LYS A 6 16.43 1.89 2.25
N ASN A 7 16.62 0.84 1.45
CA ASN A 7 15.49 0.09 0.90
C ASN A 7 14.61 -0.28 2.10
N SER A 8 13.36 0.17 2.08
CA SER A 8 12.44 -0.10 3.18
C SER A 8 12.34 -1.62 3.34
N GLU A 9 12.73 -2.13 4.51
CA GLU A 9 12.70 -3.56 4.76
C GLU A 9 11.27 -4.06 4.65
N MET A 10 10.99 -4.89 3.65
CA MET A 10 9.69 -5.53 3.45
C MET A 10 9.71 -6.91 4.12
N MET A 11 8.73 -7.17 4.98
CA MET A 11 8.56 -8.49 5.60
C MET A 11 7.32 -9.17 5.02
N ASN A 12 7.46 -10.43 4.61
CA ASN A 12 6.33 -11.24 4.21
C ASN A 12 5.46 -11.59 5.42
N LYS A 13 4.16 -11.30 5.33
CA LYS A 13 3.17 -11.61 6.36
C LYS A 13 1.92 -12.20 5.72
N THR A 14 1.40 -13.28 6.31
CA THR A 14 0.18 -13.95 5.84
C THR A 14 -1.00 -13.52 6.69
N PHE A 15 -1.99 -12.88 6.05
CA PHE A 15 -3.26 -12.53 6.67
C PHE A 15 -4.38 -13.41 6.12
N ARG A 16 -5.37 -13.72 6.97
CA ARG A 16 -6.61 -14.35 6.52
C ARG A 16 -7.66 -13.27 6.36
N LEU A 17 -8.14 -13.11 5.13
CA LEU A 17 -9.17 -12.14 4.77
C LEU A 17 -10.39 -12.90 4.19
N PRO A 18 -11.59 -12.33 4.28
CA PRO A 18 -12.78 -12.90 3.62
C PRO A 18 -12.56 -13.04 2.11
N VAL A 19 -13.12 -14.11 1.52
CA VAL A 19 -12.95 -14.42 0.08
C VAL A 19 -13.46 -13.28 -0.79
N ASP A 20 -14.67 -12.77 -0.52
CA ASP A 20 -15.26 -11.63 -1.26
C ASP A 20 -14.35 -10.39 -1.26
N LEU A 21 -13.67 -10.12 -0.14
CA LEU A 21 -12.75 -8.98 -0.04
C LEU A 21 -11.52 -9.19 -0.93
N ILE A 22 -10.94 -10.39 -0.94
CA ILE A 22 -9.79 -10.71 -1.81
C ILE A 22 -10.18 -10.61 -3.29
N GLU A 23 -11.36 -11.08 -3.67
CA GLU A 23 -11.86 -10.99 -5.04
C GLU A 23 -12.02 -9.53 -5.47
N ARG A 24 -12.64 -8.70 -4.63
CA ARG A 24 -12.77 -7.26 -4.87
C ARG A 24 -11.43 -6.55 -4.99
N LEU A 25 -10.49 -6.81 -4.08
CA LEU A 25 -9.15 -6.25 -4.12
C LEU A 25 -8.41 -6.66 -5.40
N THR A 26 -8.57 -7.91 -5.82
CA THR A 26 -7.96 -8.43 -7.05
C THR A 26 -8.53 -7.75 -8.29
N GLN A 27 -9.86 -7.57 -8.37
CA GLN A 27 -10.52 -6.86 -9.47
C GLN A 27 -10.06 -5.40 -9.57
N VAL A 28 -9.95 -4.71 -8.43
CA VAL A 28 -9.46 -3.33 -8.39
C VAL A 28 -7.99 -3.26 -8.81
N ALA A 29 -7.16 -4.16 -8.29
CA ALA A 29 -5.74 -4.23 -8.63
C ALA A 29 -5.52 -4.46 -10.14
N GLN A 30 -6.29 -5.37 -10.74
CA GLN A 30 -6.26 -5.62 -12.19
C GLN A 30 -6.71 -4.38 -12.99
N SER A 31 -7.81 -3.75 -12.57
CA SER A 31 -8.36 -2.56 -13.25
C SER A 31 -7.45 -1.33 -13.18
N GLN A 32 -6.54 -1.29 -12.21
CA GLN A 32 -5.60 -0.20 -12.00
C GLN A 32 -4.17 -0.58 -12.40
N GLU A 33 -3.96 -1.77 -12.95
CA GLU A 33 -2.65 -2.31 -13.34
C GLU A 33 -1.61 -2.28 -12.19
N VAL A 34 -2.06 -2.51 -10.96
CA VAL A 34 -1.20 -2.59 -9.76
C VAL A 34 -1.22 -3.99 -9.16
N SER A 35 -0.19 -4.30 -8.36
CA SER A 35 -0.20 -5.54 -7.58
C SER A 35 -1.16 -5.44 -6.39
N VAL A 36 -1.78 -6.57 -6.01
CA VAL A 36 -2.63 -6.64 -4.81
C VAL A 36 -1.86 -6.22 -3.55
N ASN A 37 -0.56 -6.55 -3.47
CA ASN A 37 0.28 -6.13 -2.35
C ASN A 37 0.43 -4.61 -2.26
N ASN A 38 0.67 -3.94 -3.40
CA ASN A 38 0.79 -2.48 -3.42
C ASN A 38 -0.56 -1.81 -3.11
N LEU A 39 -1.66 -2.36 -3.61
CA LEU A 39 -3.01 -1.88 -3.27
C LEU A 39 -3.27 -2.02 -1.76
N VAL A 40 -2.99 -3.19 -1.18
CA VAL A 40 -3.17 -3.43 0.26
C VAL A 40 -2.31 -2.49 1.10
N GLN A 41 -1.07 -2.24 0.70
CA GLN A 41 -0.20 -1.26 1.36
C GLN A 41 -0.86 0.13 1.37
N GLN A 42 -1.31 0.62 0.22
CA GLN A 42 -1.96 1.92 0.11
C GLN A 42 -3.26 2.00 0.91
N CYS A 43 -4.07 0.94 0.92
CA CYS A 43 -5.28 0.86 1.73
C CYS A 43 -4.94 0.98 3.23
N CYS A 44 -3.91 0.27 3.68
CA CYS A 44 -3.43 0.34 5.06
C CYS A 44 -2.90 1.73 5.41
N GLU A 45 -2.05 2.33 4.56
CA GLU A 45 -1.51 3.67 4.77
C GLU A 45 -2.61 4.73 4.80
N TYR A 46 -3.60 4.62 3.92
CA TYR A 46 -4.77 5.51 3.90
C TYR A 46 -5.57 5.38 5.20
N ALA A 47 -5.95 4.17 5.58
CA ALA A 47 -6.73 3.94 6.80
C ALA A 47 -5.97 4.39 8.06
N LEU A 48 -4.67 4.08 8.16
CA LEU A 48 -3.82 4.48 9.28
C LEU A 48 -3.57 6.00 9.32
N GLY A 49 -3.39 6.64 8.16
CA GLY A 49 -3.20 8.07 8.04
C GLY A 49 -4.46 8.87 8.40
N ASP A 50 -5.64 8.38 8.01
CA ASP A 50 -6.92 9.01 8.32
C ASP A 50 -7.25 8.92 9.82
N MET A 51 -6.90 7.81 10.47
CA MET A 51 -7.01 7.66 11.93
C MET A 51 -6.07 8.57 12.73
N ALA A 52 -5.00 9.08 12.11
CA ALA A 52 -3.98 9.90 12.79
C ALA A 52 -4.26 11.41 12.76
N GLY A 53 -5.29 11.88 12.05
CA GLY A 53 -5.82 13.24 12.19
C GLY A 53 -4.77 14.36 12.20
N GLY A 54 -3.91 14.46 11.18
CA GLY A 54 -3.11 15.66 10.92
C GLY A 54 -1.65 15.44 10.53
N GLY A 55 -1.35 15.48 9.22
CA GLY A 55 0.01 15.66 8.70
C GLY A 55 0.35 14.72 7.55
N LYS A 56 0.50 15.27 6.33
CA LYS A 56 0.90 14.58 5.10
C LYS A 56 2.19 13.75 5.28
N PRO A 57 2.40 12.71 4.45
CA PRO A 57 3.37 12.95 3.38
C PRO A 57 2.87 12.52 2.00
N GLU A 58 3.03 13.46 1.09
CA GLU A 58 3.00 13.33 -0.35
C GLU A 58 4.12 12.36 -0.79
N THR A 59 3.80 11.08 -1.04
CA THR A 59 4.70 10.22 -1.84
C THR A 59 4.43 10.50 -3.31
N LYS A 60 4.99 11.62 -3.78
CA LYS A 60 5.38 11.73 -5.18
C LYS A 60 6.39 10.63 -5.46
N GLN A 61 6.01 9.67 -6.28
CA GLN A 61 6.98 9.01 -7.14
C GLN A 61 6.50 9.10 -8.60
N ARG A 62 6.59 10.33 -9.12
CA ARG A 62 6.85 10.59 -10.54
C ARG A 62 8.37 10.54 -10.72
N LYS A 63 8.89 9.61 -11.52
CA LYS A 63 9.61 9.87 -12.78
C LYS A 63 10.10 8.57 -13.38
#